data_AF-X1R4I3-F1
#
_entry.id   AF-X1R4I3-F1
#
_cell.length_a   1.000
_cell.length_b   1.000
_cell.length_c   1.000
_cell.angle_alpha   90.00
_cell.angle_beta   90.00
_cell.angle_gamma   90.00
#
_symmetry.space_group_name_H-M   'P 1'
#
loop_
_entity.id
_entity.type
_entity.pdbx_description
1 polymer ?
#
loop_
_entity_poly.entity_id
_entity_poly.type
_entity_poly.pdbx_seq_one_letter_code
_entity_poly.pdbx_strand_id
1 'polypeptide(L)' 'MPVKKYKPTSPGKRHRSGFDFSDITRKEPEKSLLVKLVKKAGRNSQGRISVRHRG' A
#
# COMPACT_ATOMS: atom_id res chain seq x y z
N MET A 1 -11.65 -5.95 -9.57
CA MET A 1 -10.42 -6.64 -9.15
C MET A 1 -10.73 -7.95 -8.45
N PRO A 2 -10.39 -9.10 -9.08
CA PRO A 2 -10.52 -10.41 -8.47
C PRO A 2 -9.61 -10.57 -7.23
N VAL A 3 -10.00 -11.41 -6.28
CA VAL A 3 -9.19 -11.79 -5.11
C VAL A 3 -8.42 -13.07 -5.39
N LYS A 4 -7.10 -13.02 -5.29
CA LYS A 4 -6.18 -14.15 -5.41
C LYS A 4 -5.83 -14.70 -4.03
N LYS A 5 -6.13 -15.97 -3.79
CA LYS A 5 -5.65 -16.73 -2.62
C LYS A 5 -4.30 -17.35 -2.94
N TYR A 6 -3.30 -17.14 -2.09
CA TYR A 6 -1.95 -17.69 -2.32
C TYR A 6 -1.84 -19.13 -1.81
N LYS A 7 -1.02 -19.96 -2.46
CA LYS A 7 -0.67 -21.29 -1.95
C LYS A 7 0.07 -21.17 -0.61
N PRO A 8 -0.23 -22.00 0.39
CA PRO A 8 0.34 -21.91 1.74
C PRO A 8 1.76 -22.52 1.79
N THR A 9 2.72 -21.93 1.08
CA THR A 9 4.12 -22.40 1.04
C THR A 9 4.95 -21.97 2.25
N SER A 10 4.43 -21.07 3.09
CA SER A 10 5.02 -20.68 4.38
C SER A 10 3.92 -20.24 5.36
N PRO A 11 4.16 -20.23 6.68
CA PRO A 11 3.15 -19.86 7.67
C PRO A 11 2.55 -18.47 7.43
N GLY A 12 3.39 -17.48 7.07
CA GLY A 12 2.94 -16.12 6.76
C GLY A 12 2.10 -15.98 5.48
N LYS A 13 2.11 -16.98 4.59
CA LYS A 13 1.29 -17.00 3.36
C LYS A 13 -0.04 -17.73 3.55
N ARG A 14 -0.22 -18.50 4.62
CA ARG A 14 -1.35 -19.43 4.81
C ARG A 14 -2.73 -18.78 4.69
N HIS A 15 -2.90 -17.59 5.27
CA HIS A 15 -4.15 -16.83 5.24
C HIS A 15 -4.04 -15.57 4.37
N ARG A 16 -2.94 -15.44 3.60
CA ARG A 16 -2.74 -14.26 2.76
C ARG A 16 -3.65 -14.35 1.54
N SER A 17 -4.38 -13.26 1.28
CA SER A 17 -5.04 -12.96 0.03
C SER A 17 -4.44 -11.69 -0.57
N GLY A 18 -4.58 -11.53 -1.88
CA GLY A 18 -4.17 -10.33 -2.61
C GLY A 18 -5.13 -10.05 -3.76
N PHE A 19 -4.90 -8.97 -4.50
CA PHE A 19 -5.65 -8.67 -5.71
C PHE A 19 -4.93 -9.23 -6.95
N ASP A 20 -5.69 -9.61 -7.97
CA ASP A 20 -5.14 -10.19 -9.20
C ASP A 20 -4.68 -9.13 -10.23
N PHE A 21 -5.08 -7.86 -10.04
CA PHE A 21 -4.68 -6.71 -10.87
C PHE A 21 -4.92 -6.86 -12.39
N SER A 22 -5.71 -7.84 -12.83
CA SER A 22 -6.08 -8.07 -14.24
C SER A 22 -6.65 -6.84 -14.94
N ASP A 23 -7.37 -6.01 -14.17
CA ASP A 23 -8.07 -4.84 -14.67
C ASP A 23 -7.13 -3.61 -14.87
N ILE A 24 -5.87 -3.69 -14.40
CA ILE A 24 -4.89 -2.61 -14.54
C ILE A 24 -4.24 -2.70 -15.92
N THR A 25 -4.56 -1.73 -16.78
CA THR A 25 -4.09 -1.71 -18.19
C THR A 25 -2.68 -1.16 -18.37
N ARG A 26 -2.20 -0.33 -17.45
CA ARG A 26 -0.85 0.28 -17.49
C ARG A 26 -0.19 0.23 -16.12
N LYS A 27 1.11 -0.07 -16.10
CA LYS A 27 1.90 -0.23 -14.87
C LYS A 27 2.48 1.09 -14.36
N GLU A 28 2.77 2.02 -15.26
CA GLU A 28 3.38 3.31 -14.93
C GLU A 28 2.34 4.42 -14.94
N PRO A 29 2.36 5.34 -13.95
CA PRO A 29 1.47 6.49 -13.91
C PRO A 29 1.93 7.61 -14.86
N GLU A 30 1.00 8.48 -15.22
CA GLU A 30 1.27 9.66 -16.06
C GLU A 30 2.16 10.67 -15.33
N LYS A 31 3.36 10.94 -15.85
CA LYS A 31 4.41 11.71 -15.15
C LYS A 31 3.99 13.14 -14.82
N SER A 32 3.22 13.77 -15.71
CA SER A 32 2.75 15.15 -15.56
C SER A 32 1.76 15.33 -14.39
N LEU A 33 1.09 14.26 -13.97
CA LEU A 33 0.09 14.28 -12.90
C LEU A 33 0.65 13.84 -11.53
N LEU A 34 1.96 13.54 -11.46
CA LEU A 34 2.59 13.11 -10.21
C LEU A 34 2.96 14.29 -9.32
N VAL A 35 2.76 14.12 -8.02
CA VAL A 35 3.22 15.05 -6.97
C VAL A 35 3.94 14.30 -5.87
N LYS A 36 4.90 14.97 -5.20
CA LYS A 36 5.64 14.37 -4.09
C LYS A 36 4.75 14.21 -2.86
N LEU A 37 4.61 12.98 -2.37
CA LEU A 37 3.93 12.69 -1.11
C LEU A 37 4.95 12.57 0.03
N VAL A 38 4.97 13.54 0.95
CA VAL A 38 5.87 13.54 2.12
C VAL A 38 5.24 12.73 3.26
N LYS A 39 5.99 11.75 3.79
CA LYS A 39 5.55 10.97 4.96
C LYS A 39 5.64 11.82 6.23
N LYS A 40 4.53 11.92 6.96
CA LYS A 40 4.47 12.64 8.25
C LYS A 40 4.75 11.74 9.47
N ALA A 41 4.83 10.41 9.29
CA ALA A 41 5.05 9.43 10.35
C ALA A 41 4.13 9.65 11.59
N GLY A 42 2.86 10.02 11.36
CA GLY A 42 1.88 10.30 12.42
C GLY A 42 2.07 11.63 13.17
N ARG A 43 3.04 12.46 12.78
CA ARG A 43 3.34 13.74 13.44
C ARG A 43 2.60 14.93 12.83
N ASN A 44 2.25 15.89 13.66
CA ASN A 44 1.69 17.17 13.23
C ASN A 44 2.79 18.23 12.98
N SER A 45 2.39 19.46 12.67
CA SER A 45 3.31 20.60 12.42
C SER A 45 4.18 20.98 13.63
N GLN A 46 3.79 20.60 14.84
CA GLN A 46 4.57 20.81 16.07
C GLN A 46 5.55 19.65 16.35
N GLY A 47 5.64 18.66 15.45
CA GLY A 47 6.47 17.47 15.63
C GLY A 47 5.93 16.45 16.62
N ARG A 48 4.73 16.67 17.17
CA ARG A 48 4.10 15.78 18.16
C ARG A 48 3.35 14.65 17.46
N ILE A 49 3.35 13.46 18.08
CA ILE A 49 2.57 12.32 17.62
C ILE A 49 1.09 12.66 17.80
N SER A 50 0.40 12.80 16.68
CA SER A 50 -1.05 13.05 16.62
C SER A 50 -1.82 11.78 16.28
N VAL A 51 -1.20 10.84 15.56
CA VAL A 51 -1.77 9.54 15.20
C VAL A 51 -0.77 8.44 15.54
N ARG A 52 -1.19 7.50 16.39
CA ARG A 52 -0.39 6.33 16.79
C ARG A 52 -0.33 5.27 15.69
N HIS A 53 0.65 4.37 15.80
CA HIS A 53 0.87 3.25 14.87
C HIS A 53 1.03 3.67 13.39
N ARG A 54 1.54 4.89 13.16
CA ARG A 54 1.92 5.41 11.85
C ARG A 54 3.44 5.58 11.81
N GLY A 55 4.09 4.95 10.83
CA GLY A 55 5.51 5.06 10.52
C GLY A 55 5.72 5.36 9.05
#